data_AF-A0A9X2F8B9-F1
#
_entry.id   AF-A0A9X2F8B9-F1
#
_cell.length_a   1.000
_cell.length_b   1.000
_cell.length_c   1.000
_cell.angle_alpha   90.00
_cell.angle_beta   90.00
_cell.angle_gamma   90.00
#
_symmetry.space_group_name_H-M   'P 1'
#
loop_
_entity.id
_entity.type
_entity.pdbx_description
1 polymer ?
#
loop_
_entity_poly.entity_id
_entity_poly.type
_entity_poly.pdbx_seq_one_letter_code
_entity_poly.pdbx_strand_id
1 'polypeptide(L)'
;MTVSQLIVELSQRGVRIEAADDKLRYNPQSSLTPELVEALRRHKQTILAVLQSPDVELAIAWQSALDHLETTGELPGELVTACRRAAVQRAESPQYHATKRHSPSRDHPL
;
A
#
# COMPACT_ATOMS: atom_id res chain seq x y z
N MET A 1 -6.17 5.84 12.67
CA MET A 1 -5.44 4.63 12.24
C MET A 1 -4.35 5.00 11.24
N THR A 2 -3.23 4.30 11.30
CA THR A 2 -2.12 4.42 10.35
C THR A 2 -2.34 3.52 9.11
N VAL A 3 -1.42 3.58 8.15
CA VAL A 3 -1.54 2.80 6.90
C VAL A 3 -1.37 1.30 7.18
N SER A 4 -0.38 0.92 7.98
CA SER A 4 -0.14 -0.49 8.33
C SER A 4 -1.32 -1.09 9.10
N GLN A 5 -1.85 -0.35 10.07
CA GLN A 5 -3.05 -0.74 10.83
C GLN A 5 -4.25 -0.99 9.94
N LEU A 6 -4.49 -0.09 8.97
CA LEU A 6 -5.59 -0.24 8.02
C LEU A 6 -5.43 -1.50 7.15
N ILE A 7 -4.24 -1.77 6.63
CA ILE A 7 -3.98 -2.96 5.79
C ILE A 7 -4.22 -4.25 6.60
N VAL A 8 -3.72 -4.29 7.84
CA VAL A 8 -3.92 -5.43 8.75
C VAL A 8 -5.40 -5.61 9.06
N GLU A 9 -6.13 -4.54 9.39
CA GLU A 9 -7.55 -4.62 9.73
C GLU A 9 -8.40 -5.09 8.54
N LEU A 10 -8.10 -4.61 7.33
CA LEU A 10 -8.77 -5.07 6.11
C LEU A 10 -8.52 -6.56 5.87
N SER A 11 -7.28 -7.02 6.04
CA SER A 11 -6.92 -8.44 5.90
C SER A 11 -7.63 -9.31 6.94
N GLN A 12 -7.70 -8.88 8.21
CA GLN A 12 -8.39 -9.61 9.28
C GLN A 12 -9.90 -9.72 9.03
N ARG A 13 -10.49 -8.73 8.36
CA ARG A 13 -11.90 -8.72 7.95
C ARG A 13 -12.15 -9.51 6.66
N GLY A 14 -11.11 -10.14 6.09
CA GLY A 14 -11.19 -10.86 4.81
C GLY A 14 -11.41 -9.95 3.61
N VAL A 15 -11.15 -8.64 3.74
CA VAL A 15 -11.22 -7.69 2.63
C VAL A 15 -9.93 -7.77 1.84
N ARG A 16 -10.03 -8.27 0.61
CA ARG A 16 -8.93 -8.25 -0.33
C ARG A 16 -8.86 -6.88 -0.99
N ILE A 17 -7.69 -6.27 -0.98
CA ILE A 17 -7.42 -4.99 -1.64
C ILE A 17 -6.43 -5.18 -2.79
N GLU A 18 -6.73 -4.55 -3.92
CA GLU A 18 -5.93 -4.65 -5.14
C GLU A 18 -5.79 -3.27 -5.78
N ALA A 19 -4.62 -2.99 -6.35
CA ALA A 19 -4.41 -1.82 -7.20
C ALA A 19 -4.80 -2.19 -8.64
N ALA A 20 -5.81 -1.52 -9.19
CA ALA A 20 -6.15 -1.57 -10.60
C ALA A 20 -5.87 -0.19 -11.21
N ASP A 21 -4.75 -0.09 -11.93
CA ASP A 21 -4.19 1.18 -12.39
C ASP A 21 -4.02 2.14 -11.19
N ASP A 22 -4.71 3.28 -11.20
CA ASP A 22 -4.71 4.31 -10.14
C ASP A 22 -5.93 4.23 -9.21
N LYS A 23 -6.61 3.09 -9.21
CA LYS A 23 -7.82 2.84 -8.42
C LYS A 23 -7.62 1.69 -7.44
N LEU A 24 -8.06 1.89 -6.21
CA LEU A 24 -8.18 0.82 -5.24
C LEU A 24 -9.46 0.03 -5.51
N ARG A 25 -9.32 -1.28 -5.69
CA ARG A 25 -10.43 -2.23 -5.69
C ARG A 25 -10.41 -2.99 -4.38
N TYR A 26 -11.59 -3.25 -3.84
CA TYR A 26 -11.75 -3.96 -2.57
C TYR A 26 -12.98 -4.87 -2.60
N ASN A 27 -12.85 -6.07 -2.04
CA ASN A 27 -13.89 -7.10 -2.03
C ASN A 27 -13.78 -7.96 -0.75
N PRO A 28 -14.88 -8.22 0.00
CA PRO A 28 -16.23 -7.71 -0.19
C PRO A 28 -16.43 -6.28 0.35
N GLN A 29 -17.20 -5.47 -0.39
CA GLN A 29 -17.50 -4.10 0.02
C GLN A 29 -18.41 -4.04 1.27
N SER A 30 -19.21 -5.08 1.50
CA SER A 30 -20.10 -5.20 2.66
C SER A 30 -19.35 -5.26 4.00
N SER A 31 -18.06 -5.61 4.00
CA SER A 31 -17.23 -5.67 5.20
C SER A 31 -16.55 -4.34 5.56
N LEU A 32 -16.74 -3.31 4.73
CA LEU A 32 -16.18 -1.98 4.98
C LEU A 32 -17.12 -1.13 5.83
N THR A 33 -16.65 -0.73 7.01
CA THR A 33 -17.31 0.28 7.82
C THR A 33 -17.08 1.68 7.25
N PRO A 34 -17.93 2.68 7.57
CA PRO A 34 -17.70 4.06 7.14
C PRO A 34 -16.33 4.61 7.55
N GLU A 35 -15.85 4.23 8.74
CA GLU A 35 -14.52 4.60 9.23
C GLU A 35 -13.39 4.03 8.36
N LEU A 36 -13.50 2.77 7.93
CA LEU A 36 -12.53 2.14 7.03
C LEU A 36 -12.54 2.78 5.65
N VAL A 37 -13.71 3.17 5.14
CA VAL A 37 -13.82 3.89 3.86
C VAL A 37 -13.13 5.24 3.95
N GLU A 38 -13.32 5.98 5.03
CA GLU A 38 -12.65 7.27 5.23
C GLU A 38 -11.14 7.12 5.40
N ALA A 39 -10.68 6.08 6.11
CA ALA A 39 -9.27 5.78 6.23
C ALA A 39 -8.64 5.38 4.88
N LEU A 40 -9.33 4.55 4.08
CA LEU A 40 -8.93 4.20 2.71
C LEU A 40 -8.82 5.43 1.81
N ARG A 41 -9.75 6.37 1.92
CA ARG A 41 -9.70 7.64 1.17
C ARG A 41 -8.53 8.50 1.58
N ARG A 42 -8.32 8.68 2.89
CA ARG A 42 -7.22 9.48 3.45
C ARG A 42 -5.85 8.95 3.01
N HIS A 43 -5.69 7.64 3.01
CA HIS A 43 -4.40 6.97 2.76
C HIS A 43 -4.27 6.41 1.35
N LYS A 44 -5.19 6.75 0.43
CA LYS A 44 -5.33 6.12 -0.89
C LYS A 44 -4.00 6.01 -1.65
N GLN A 45 -3.27 7.12 -1.78
CA GLN A 45 -2.04 7.17 -2.56
C GLN A 45 -0.94 6.28 -1.97
N THR A 46 -0.77 6.30 -0.64
CA THR A 46 0.21 5.45 0.03
C THR A 46 -0.14 3.97 -0.11
N ILE A 47 -1.43 3.61 0.00
CA ILE A 47 -1.88 2.22 -0.19
C ILE A 47 -1.65 1.77 -1.63
N LEU A 48 -1.95 2.62 -2.61
CA LEU A 48 -1.63 2.32 -4.01
C LEU A 48 -0.13 2.09 -4.20
N ALA A 49 0.72 2.94 -3.63
CA ALA A 49 2.18 2.77 -3.71
C ALA A 49 2.65 1.45 -3.10
N VAL A 50 2.09 1.04 -1.95
CA VAL A 50 2.38 -0.25 -1.31
C VAL A 50 1.95 -1.41 -2.20
N LEU A 51 0.71 -1.40 -2.70
CA LEU A 51 0.18 -2.46 -3.56
C LEU A 51 0.86 -2.51 -4.93
N GLN A 52 1.40 -1.37 -5.38
CA GLN A 52 2.17 -1.29 -6.60
C GLN A 52 3.64 -1.69 -6.39
N SER A 53 4.13 -1.86 -5.16
CA SER A 53 5.49 -2.35 -4.87
C SER A 53 5.80 -3.70 -5.56
N PRO A 54 7.06 -4.02 -5.94
CA PRO A 54 7.38 -5.33 -6.51
C PRO A 54 7.33 -6.40 -5.41
N ASP A 55 7.59 -5.97 -4.18
CA ASP A 55 7.52 -6.73 -2.95
C ASP A 55 6.56 -5.99 -2.01
N VAL A 56 5.32 -6.49 -1.98
CA VAL A 56 4.23 -5.89 -1.18
C VAL A 56 4.48 -6.11 0.31
N GLU A 57 5.01 -7.27 0.70
CA GLU A 57 5.28 -7.58 2.11
C GLU A 57 6.35 -6.65 2.68
N LEU A 58 7.45 -6.44 1.94
CA LEU A 58 8.47 -5.48 2.32
C LEU A 58 7.93 -4.04 2.39
N ALA A 59 7.07 -3.64 1.45
CA ALA A 59 6.46 -2.32 1.47
C ALA A 59 5.51 -2.12 2.68
N ILE A 60 4.77 -3.16 3.07
CA ILE A 60 3.95 -3.14 4.30
C ILE A 60 4.86 -3.03 5.52
N ALA A 61 5.92 -3.85 5.61
CA ALA A 61 6.87 -3.80 6.72
C ALA A 61 7.52 -2.41 6.86
N TRP A 62 7.87 -1.78 5.74
CA TRP A 62 8.39 -0.42 5.70
C TRP A 62 7.36 0.61 6.22
N GLN A 63 6.09 0.51 5.84
CA GLN A 63 5.05 1.41 6.39
C GLN A 63 4.87 1.19 7.90
N SER A 64 4.90 -0.06 8.37
CA SER A 64 4.83 -0.36 9.80
C SER A 64 6.02 0.24 10.57
N ALA A 65 7.22 0.21 10.00
CA ALA A 65 8.40 0.84 10.60
C ALA A 65 8.25 2.36 10.67
N LEU A 66 7.79 3.00 9.60
CA LEU A 66 7.53 4.44 9.58
C LEU A 66 6.47 4.85 10.61
N ASP A 67 5.38 4.08 10.72
CA ASP A 67 4.32 4.31 11.71
C ASP A 67 4.86 4.17 13.15
N HIS A 68 5.74 3.21 13.39
CA HIS A 68 6.39 3.01 14.69
C HIS A 68 7.33 4.16 15.05
N LEU A 69 8.19 4.59 14.11
CA LEU A 69 9.11 5.70 14.30
C LEU A 69 8.38 7.03 14.54
N GLU A 70 7.26 7.25 13.85
CA GLU A 70 6.39 8.42 14.07
C GLU A 70 5.76 8.40 15.47
N THR A 71 5.32 7.22 15.93
CA THR A 71 4.68 7.05 17.24
C THR A 71 5.67 7.20 18.40
N THR A 72 6.89 6.70 18.24
CA THR A 72 7.95 6.79 19.25
C THR A 72 8.61 8.16 19.29
N GLY A 73 8.47 8.96 18.23
CA GLY A 73 9.13 10.26 18.10
C GLY A 73 10.63 10.17 17.83
N GLU A 74 11.14 8.97 17.48
CA GLU A 74 12.55 8.75 17.13
C GLU A 74 12.94 9.38 15.79
N LEU A 75 11.95 9.60 14.92
CA LEU A 75 12.12 10.30 13.66
C LEU A 75 11.20 11.54 13.62
N PRO A 76 11.73 12.72 13.23
CA PRO A 76 10.89 13.88 12.97
C PRO A 76 9.78 13.58 11.95
N GLY A 77 8.57 14.04 12.21
CA GLY A 77 7.38 13.73 11.40
C GLY A 77 7.49 14.19 9.94
N GLU A 78 8.27 15.24 9.67
CA GLU A 78 8.58 15.70 8.33
C GLU A 78 9.40 14.68 7.53
N LEU A 79 10.29 13.92 8.17
CA LEU A 79 11.07 12.87 7.52
C LEU A 79 10.19 11.66 7.22
N VAL A 80 9.32 11.28 8.16
CA VAL A 80 8.31 10.23 7.93
C VAL A 80 7.44 10.61 6.71
N THR A 81 6.98 11.86 6.67
CA THR A 81 6.18 12.39 5.57
C THR A 81 6.96 12.42 4.26
N ALA A 82 8.25 12.76 4.29
CA ALA A 82 9.12 12.71 3.11
C ALA A 82 9.29 11.28 2.58
N CYS A 83 9.53 10.30 3.44
CA CYS A 83 9.63 8.89 3.06
C CYS A 83 8.33 8.37 2.43
N ARG A 84 7.17 8.69 3.02
CA ARG A 84 5.86 8.32 2.46
C ARG A 84 5.65 8.93 1.06
N ARG A 85 5.98 10.22 0.88
CA ARG A 85 5.90 10.89 -0.44
C ARG A 85 6.84 10.28 -1.46
N ALA A 86 8.07 9.96 -1.08
CA ALA A 86 9.04 9.34 -1.98
C ALA A 86 8.56 7.96 -2.48
N ALA A 87 7.90 7.18 -1.62
CA ALA A 87 7.30 5.91 -2.01
C ALA A 87 6.18 6.11 -3.06
N VAL A 88 5.32 7.11 -2.88
CA VAL A 88 4.26 7.46 -3.84
C VAL A 88 4.85 7.91 -5.18
N GLN A 89 5.79 8.85 -5.16
CA GLN A 89 6.44 9.35 -6.38
C GLN A 89 7.15 8.25 -7.17
N ARG A 90 7.77 7.29 -6.46
CA ARG A 90 8.39 6.13 -7.10
C ARG A 90 7.36 5.24 -7.79
N ALA A 91 6.21 5.01 -7.15
CA ALA A 91 5.15 4.19 -7.72
C ALA A 91 4.53 4.83 -8.97
N GLU A 92 4.42 6.16 -9.00
CA GLU A 92 3.91 6.94 -10.14
C GLU A 92 4.91 7.09 -11.30
N SER A 93 6.18 6.71 -11.10
CA SER A 93 7.23 6.93 -12.11
C SER A 93 7.11 5.96 -13.30
N PRO A 94 7.19 6.44 -14.57
CA PRO A 94 7.02 5.59 -15.77
C PRO A 94 8.00 4.41 -15.85
N GLN A 95 9.21 4.60 -15.33
CA GLN A 95 10.26 3.58 -15.28
C GLN A 95 9.87 2.38 -14.40
N TYR A 96 8.98 2.60 -13.43
CA TYR A 96 8.52 1.59 -12.48
C TYR A 96 7.41 0.69 -13.08
N HIS A 97 6.60 1.22 -14.00
CA HIS A 97 5.60 0.43 -14.74
C HIS A 97 6.21 -0.43 -15.86
N ALA A 98 7.40 -0.07 -16.36
CA ALA A 98 8.08 -0.82 -17.43
C ALA A 98 8.57 -2.20 -16.96
N THR A 99 9.01 -2.33 -15.70
CA THR A 99 9.49 -3.60 -15.13
C THR A 99 8.36 -4.57 -14.77
N LYS A 100 7.14 -4.08 -14.49
CA LYS A 100 5.97 -4.93 -14.22
C LYS A 100 5.43 -5.68 -15.45
N ARG A 101 5.71 -5.21 -16.67
CA ARG A 101 5.30 -5.88 -17.92
C ARG A 101 6.22 -7.03 -18.36
N HIS A 102 7.20 -7.40 -17.55
CA HIS A 102 8.17 -8.45 -17.85
C HIS A 102 8.22 -9.53 -16.76
N SER A 103 7.06 -9.93 -16.23
CA SER A 103 6.92 -11.27 -15.65
C SER A 103 6.67 -12.24 -16.80
N PRO A 104 7.62 -13.12 -17.17
CA PRO A 104 7.36 -14.14 -18.17
C PRO A 104 6.27 -15.08 -17.62
N SER A 105 5.23 -15.27 -18.41
CA SER A 105 4.23 -16.31 -18.23
C SER A 105 4.99 -17.62 -17.99
N ARG A 106 4.91 -18.18 -16.77
CA ARG A 106 5.32 -19.56 -16.53
C ARG A 106 4.25 -20.45 -17.16
N ASP A 107 4.29 -20.55 -18.48
CA ASP A 107 3.70 -21.67 -19.18
C ASP A 107 4.54 -22.90 -18.79
N HIS A 108 3.98 -23.74 -17.92
CA HIS A 108 4.42 -25.12 -17.76
C HIS A 108 3.95 -25.90 -18.99
N PRO A 109 4.85 -26.49 -19.79
CA PRO A 109 4.45 -27.55 -20.70
C PRO A 109 4.21 -28.84 -19.90
N LEU A 110 3.28 -29.61 -20.45
CA LEU A 110 2.69 -30.88 -19.98
C LEU A 110 3.69 -31.95 -19.55
#